data_AF-B9E2S6-F1
#
_entry.id   AF-B9E2S6-F1
#
_cell.length_a   1.000
_cell.length_b   1.000
_cell.length_c   1.000
_cell.angle_alpha   90.00
_cell.angle_beta   90.00
_cell.angle_gamma   90.00
#
_symmetry.space_group_name_H-M   'P 1'
#
loop_
_entity.id
_entity.type
_entity.pdbx_description
1 polymer ?
#
loop_
_entity_poly.entity_id
_entity_poly.type
_entity_poly.pdbx_seq_one_letter_code
_entity_poly.pdbx_strand_id
1 'polypeptide(L)'
;MIEVIKMAVAFERKKEDLDFIRDNWEIIPKKDMAKKLGCSASLVSMIGAELGLPIQRKLPTLPRDSFYTTESIRRMKKDFRLGEKITLKVGISRGKYKVIKGIVADSTDYLVLVKWKKNENNRRESFRYAEFCVGEVQVV
;
A
#
# COMPACT_ATOMS: atom_id res chain seq x y z
N MET A 1 17.99 39.73 15.06
CA MET A 1 17.67 38.53 14.25
C MET A 1 16.19 38.23 14.45
N ILE A 2 15.36 38.46 13.43
CA ILE A 2 13.94 38.13 13.50
C ILE A 2 13.77 36.82 12.73
N GLU A 3 13.43 35.77 13.46
CA GLU A 3 13.13 34.45 12.93
C GLU A 3 11.79 34.54 12.19
N VAL A 4 11.86 34.52 10.86
CA VAL A 4 10.67 34.59 9.99
C VAL A 4 9.90 33.29 10.16
N ILE A 5 8.76 33.38 10.86
CA ILE A 5 7.74 32.33 10.91
C ILE A 5 7.38 31.99 9.46
N LYS A 6 7.79 30.82 8.98
CA LYS A 6 7.42 30.30 7.66
C LYS A 6 5.90 30.19 7.60
N MET A 7 5.29 31.13 6.88
CA MET A 7 3.90 31.07 6.44
C MET A 7 3.64 29.71 5.79
N ALA A 8 2.68 28.95 6.32
CA ALA A 8 2.23 27.72 5.70
C ALA A 8 1.57 28.06 4.36
N VAL A 9 2.32 27.91 3.27
CA VAL A 9 1.75 28.00 1.92
C VAL A 9 0.73 26.87 1.80
N ALA A 10 -0.54 27.23 1.60
CA ALA A 10 -1.58 26.27 1.33
C ALA A 10 -1.20 25.47 0.07
N PHE A 11 -1.15 24.15 0.19
CA PHE A 11 -0.88 23.28 -0.94
C PHE A 11 -2.07 23.36 -1.92
N GLU A 12 -1.87 24.03 -3.05
CA GLU A 12 -2.86 24.07 -4.14
C GLU A 12 -2.91 22.70 -4.84
N ARG A 13 -4.07 22.07 -4.88
CA ARG A 13 -4.26 20.76 -5.52
C ARG A 13 -4.39 20.92 -7.02
N LYS A 14 -3.26 21.02 -7.72
CA LYS A 14 -3.22 21.07 -9.18
C LYS A 14 -3.41 19.67 -9.78
N LYS A 15 -3.89 19.60 -11.02
CA LYS A 15 -4.13 18.31 -11.70
C LYS A 15 -2.84 17.50 -11.79
N GLU A 16 -1.73 18.16 -12.10
CA GLU A 16 -0.40 17.57 -12.22
C GLU A 16 0.06 16.91 -10.92
N ASP A 17 -0.28 17.50 -9.77
CA ASP A 17 0.07 16.94 -8.46
C ASP A 17 -0.76 15.70 -8.13
N LEU A 18 -2.05 15.71 -8.51
CA LEU A 18 -2.93 14.56 -8.34
C LEU A 18 -2.51 13.38 -9.24
N ASP A 19 -2.16 13.68 -10.49
CA ASP A 19 -1.65 12.69 -11.45
C ASP A 19 -0.31 12.13 -10.94
N PHE A 20 0.60 12.98 -10.44
CA PHE A 20 1.84 12.54 -9.81
C PHE A 20 1.60 11.58 -8.63
N ILE A 21 0.66 11.89 -7.73
CA ILE A 21 0.32 11.01 -6.60
C ILE A 21 -0.22 9.67 -7.10
N ARG A 22 -1.13 9.69 -8.08
CA ARG A 22 -1.74 8.48 -8.66
C ARG A 22 -0.69 7.58 -9.29
N ASP A 23 0.15 8.13 -10.18
CA ASP A 23 1.11 7.37 -10.96
C ASP A 23 2.22 6.76 -10.09
N ASN A 24 2.53 7.42 -8.97
CA ASN A 24 3.62 7.00 -8.09
C ASN A 24 3.11 6.24 -6.85
N TRP A 25 1.80 6.06 -6.69
CA TRP A 25 1.16 5.61 -5.44
C TRP A 25 1.69 4.27 -4.91
N GLU A 26 2.04 3.33 -5.79
CA GLU A 26 2.60 2.03 -5.41
C GLU A 26 4.13 1.94 -5.59
N ILE A 27 4.76 2.99 -6.13
CA ILE A 27 6.18 3.01 -6.53
C ILE A 27 7.05 3.59 -5.40
N ILE A 28 6.66 4.74 -4.84
CA ILE A 28 7.47 5.45 -3.83
C ILE A 28 6.70 5.69 -2.52
N PRO A 29 7.36 5.73 -1.36
CA PRO A 29 6.72 6.04 -0.08
C PRO A 29 6.05 7.42 -0.07
N LYS A 30 4.90 7.56 0.63
CA LYS A 30 4.19 8.86 0.78
C LYS A 30 5.08 9.99 1.30
N LYS A 31 6.09 9.66 2.12
CA LYS A 31 7.04 10.65 2.65
C LYS A 31 7.85 11.32 1.53
N ASP A 32 8.22 10.55 0.51
CA ASP A 32 9.02 11.03 -0.60
C ASP A 32 8.17 11.81 -1.59
N MET A 33 6.91 11.36 -1.82
CA MET A 33 5.90 12.17 -2.54
C MET A 33 5.71 13.52 -1.88
N ALA A 34 5.50 13.52 -0.55
CA ALA A 34 5.26 14.72 0.23
C ALA A 34 6.45 15.69 0.16
N LYS A 35 7.68 15.17 0.24
CA LYS A 35 8.90 15.96 0.07
C LYS A 35 8.96 16.62 -1.31
N LYS A 36 8.61 15.90 -2.37
CA LYS A 36 8.63 16.41 -3.75
C LYS A 36 7.54 17.45 -4.02
N LEU A 37 6.36 17.25 -3.43
CA LEU A 37 5.21 18.16 -3.54
C LEU A 37 5.27 19.34 -2.55
N GLY A 38 6.27 19.38 -1.66
CA GLY A 38 6.38 20.42 -0.63
C GLY A 38 5.26 20.39 0.41
N CYS A 39 4.64 19.24 0.65
CA CYS A 39 3.49 19.09 1.56
C CYS A 39 3.73 18.06 2.67
N SER A 40 2.72 17.82 3.50
CA SER A 40 2.80 16.78 4.55
C SER A 40 2.43 15.39 4.02
N ALA A 41 3.02 14.34 4.58
CA ALA A 41 2.67 12.96 4.24
C ALA A 41 1.21 12.60 4.60
N SER A 42 0.66 13.26 5.62
CA SER A 42 -0.76 13.14 6.00
C SER A 42 -1.66 13.68 4.88
N LEU A 43 -1.29 14.81 4.26
CA LEU A 43 -2.04 15.37 3.13
C LEU A 43 -2.01 14.44 1.91
N VAL A 44 -0.85 13.88 1.55
CA VAL A 44 -0.75 12.86 0.49
C VAL A 44 -1.63 11.65 0.79
N SER A 45 -1.68 11.21 2.06
CA SER A 45 -2.53 10.10 2.45
C SER A 45 -4.02 10.40 2.35
N MET A 46 -4.43 11.64 2.63
CA MET A 46 -5.82 12.10 2.48
C MET A 46 -6.21 12.16 1.00
N ILE A 47 -5.37 12.79 0.16
CA ILE A 47 -5.58 12.88 -1.28
C ILE A 47 -5.71 11.48 -1.90
N GLY A 48 -4.82 10.54 -1.55
CA GLY A 48 -4.94 9.18 -2.08
C GLY A 48 -6.23 8.47 -1.66
N ALA A 49 -6.74 8.74 -0.46
CA ALA A 49 -8.03 8.21 -0.03
C ALA A 49 -9.21 8.83 -0.81
N GLU A 50 -9.17 10.14 -1.05
CA GLU A 50 -10.16 10.86 -1.88
C GLU A 50 -10.15 10.36 -3.33
N LEU A 51 -8.97 10.04 -3.87
CA LEU A 51 -8.79 9.45 -5.20
C LEU A 51 -9.18 7.95 -5.26
N GLY A 52 -9.57 7.34 -4.15
CA GLY A 52 -9.94 5.92 -4.08
C GLY A 52 -8.76 4.96 -4.26
N LEU A 53 -7.52 5.44 -4.05
CA LEU A 53 -6.31 4.64 -4.19
C LEU A 53 -6.23 3.58 -3.08
N PRO A 54 -5.64 2.40 -3.37
CA PRO A 54 -5.52 1.33 -2.38
C PRO A 54 -4.67 1.76 -1.18
N ILE A 55 -4.81 1.10 -0.04
CA ILE A 55 -3.92 1.39 1.09
C ILE A 55 -2.48 1.03 0.72
N GLN A 56 -1.61 2.05 0.61
CA GLN A 56 -0.18 1.81 0.44
C GLN A 56 0.39 1.13 1.70
N ARG A 57 0.91 -0.07 1.54
CA ARG A 57 1.62 -0.80 2.59
C ARG A 57 3.08 -0.32 2.66
N LYS A 58 3.70 -0.45 3.84
CA LYS A 58 5.15 -0.24 3.94
C LYS A 58 5.85 -1.20 2.98
N LEU A 59 6.95 -0.74 2.37
CA LEU A 59 7.85 -1.65 1.66
C LEU A 59 8.23 -2.79 2.61
N PRO A 60 8.31 -4.04 2.12
CA PRO A 60 8.58 -5.17 2.98
C PRO A 60 9.95 -4.92 3.60
N THR A 61 10.06 -5.11 4.91
CA THR A 61 11.36 -5.07 5.59
C THR A 61 12.02 -6.41 5.34
N LEU A 62 12.35 -6.67 4.08
CA LEU A 62 13.00 -7.90 3.66
C LEU A 62 14.30 -8.03 4.46
N PRO A 63 14.49 -9.09 5.24
CA PRO A 63 15.82 -9.49 5.67
C PRO A 63 16.70 -9.59 4.43
N ARG A 64 17.96 -9.13 4.50
CA ARG A 64 18.93 -9.20 3.39
C ARG A 64 19.04 -10.60 2.77
N ASP A 65 18.70 -11.64 3.55
CA ASP A 65 18.82 -13.05 3.19
C ASP A 65 17.48 -13.68 2.74
N SER A 66 16.40 -12.89 2.64
CA SER A 66 15.11 -13.39 2.14
C SER A 66 15.10 -13.42 0.61
N PHE A 67 15.52 -14.56 0.06
CA PHE A 67 15.50 -14.78 -1.38
C PHE A 67 14.17 -15.40 -1.80
N TYR A 68 13.40 -14.68 -2.63
CA TYR A 68 12.31 -15.24 -3.41
C TYR A 68 12.65 -15.12 -4.89
N THR A 69 12.25 -16.14 -5.66
CA THR A 69 12.49 -16.13 -7.11
C THR A 69 11.28 -15.61 -7.86
N THR A 70 11.47 -15.20 -9.11
CA THR A 70 10.36 -14.88 -10.03
C THR A 70 9.42 -16.08 -10.19
N GLU A 71 9.92 -17.30 -10.13
CA GLU A 71 9.12 -18.52 -10.17
C GLU A 71 8.28 -18.69 -8.90
N SER A 72 8.83 -18.35 -7.73
CA SER A 72 8.07 -18.32 -6.47
C SER A 72 6.89 -17.36 -6.54
N ILE A 73 7.09 -16.17 -7.12
CA ILE A 73 6.02 -15.18 -7.36
C ILE A 73 4.96 -15.76 -8.31
N ARG A 74 5.38 -16.37 -9.42
CA ARG A 74 4.45 -16.97 -10.40
C ARG A 74 3.60 -18.08 -9.80
N ARG A 75 4.18 -18.90 -8.93
CA ARG A 75 3.44 -19.95 -8.20
C ARG A 75 2.45 -19.32 -7.22
N MET A 76 2.92 -18.38 -6.39
CA MET A 76 2.07 -17.67 -5.42
C MET A 76 0.89 -16.98 -6.10
N LYS A 77 1.09 -16.36 -7.27
CA LYS A 77 0.00 -15.74 -8.06
C LYS A 77 -1.14 -16.71 -8.36
N LYS A 78 -0.84 -17.98 -8.66
CA LYS A 78 -1.85 -18.98 -9.04
C LYS A 78 -2.79 -19.36 -7.91
N ASP A 79 -2.40 -19.07 -6.66
CA ASP A 79 -3.18 -19.39 -5.47
C ASP A 79 -4.30 -18.37 -5.21
N PHE A 80 -4.40 -17.30 -6.00
CA PHE A 80 -5.43 -16.26 -5.86
C PHE A 80 -6.36 -16.24 -7.07
N ARG A 81 -7.65 -16.50 -6.87
CA ARG A 81 -8.67 -16.39 -7.92
C ARG A 81 -9.56 -15.17 -7.72
N LEU A 82 -9.90 -14.48 -8.80
CA LEU A 82 -10.81 -13.34 -8.73
C LEU A 82 -12.17 -13.76 -8.14
N GLY A 83 -12.69 -12.96 -7.20
CA GLY A 83 -13.95 -13.23 -6.49
C GLY A 83 -13.84 -14.21 -5.33
N GLU A 84 -12.67 -14.80 -5.10
CA GLU A 84 -12.44 -15.74 -4.01
C GLU A 84 -12.43 -15.04 -2.64
N LYS A 85 -13.10 -15.64 -1.66
CA LYS A 85 -13.03 -15.20 -0.26
C LYS A 85 -11.74 -15.70 0.35
N ILE A 86 -10.96 -14.79 0.93
CA ILE A 86 -9.67 -15.11 1.55
C ILE A 86 -9.57 -14.52 2.95
N THR A 87 -8.82 -15.20 3.82
CA THR A 87 -8.39 -14.63 5.09
C THR A 87 -6.86 -14.49 5.06
N LEU A 88 -6.39 -13.29 5.38
CA LEU A 88 -4.97 -12.98 5.41
C LEU A 88 -4.54 -12.63 6.83
N LYS A 89 -3.46 -13.25 7.28
CA LYS A 89 -2.71 -12.84 8.47
C LYS A 89 -1.52 -11.99 8.03
N VAL A 90 -1.51 -10.74 8.46
CA VAL A 90 -0.60 -9.71 7.98
C VAL A 90 0.27 -9.22 9.14
N GLY A 91 1.59 -9.35 9.03
CA GLY A 91 2.54 -8.79 9.98
C GLY A 91 2.48 -7.25 10.02
N ILE A 92 2.44 -6.67 11.23
CA ILE A 92 2.50 -5.21 11.44
C ILE A 92 3.84 -4.82 12.08
N SER A 93 4.25 -5.57 13.10
CA SER A 93 5.50 -5.40 13.85
C SER A 93 5.87 -6.72 14.52
N ARG A 94 7.05 -6.80 15.18
CA ARG A 94 7.46 -8.00 15.94
C ARG A 94 6.31 -8.52 16.81
N GLY A 95 5.89 -9.76 16.55
CA GLY A 95 4.82 -10.47 17.26
C GLY A 95 3.39 -9.98 17.04
N LYS A 96 3.17 -8.87 16.31
CA LYS A 96 1.83 -8.30 16.09
C LYS A 96 1.37 -8.53 14.67
N TYR A 97 0.15 -9.07 14.53
CA TYR A 97 -0.49 -9.32 13.25
C TYR A 97 -1.89 -8.72 13.21
N LYS A 98 -2.34 -8.41 12.00
CA LYS A 98 -3.73 -8.04 11.66
C LYS A 98 -4.33 -9.19 10.86
N VAL A 99 -5.57 -9.53 11.13
CA VAL A 99 -6.34 -10.46 10.30
C VAL A 99 -7.24 -9.66 9.36
N ILE A 100 -7.22 -10.00 8.08
CA ILE A 100 -8.06 -9.38 7.04
C ILE A 100 -8.90 -10.48 6.42
N LYS A 101 -10.22 -10.35 6.54
CA LYS A 101 -11.19 -11.20 5.84
C LYS A 101 -11.76 -10.42 4.66
N GLY A 102 -11.52 -10.89 3.45
CA GLY A 102 -11.83 -10.14 2.25
C GLY A 102 -12.11 -11.02 1.04
N ILE A 103 -12.26 -10.35 -0.10
CA ILE A 103 -12.47 -10.97 -1.41
C ILE A 103 -11.38 -10.48 -2.34
N VAL A 104 -10.79 -11.39 -3.11
CA VAL A 104 -9.85 -11.04 -4.19
C VAL A 104 -10.61 -10.25 -5.24
N ALA A 105 -10.22 -8.99 -5.39
CA ALA A 105 -10.90 -8.03 -6.25
C ALA A 105 -10.22 -7.88 -7.61
N ASP A 106 -8.90 -8.01 -7.63
CA ASP A 106 -8.08 -7.89 -8.83
C ASP A 106 -6.72 -8.57 -8.60
N SER A 107 -5.99 -8.86 -9.68
CA SER A 107 -4.61 -9.35 -9.61
C SER A 107 -3.80 -8.92 -10.82
N THR A 108 -2.52 -8.64 -10.61
CA THR A 108 -1.54 -8.39 -11.67
C THR A 108 -0.45 -9.46 -11.62
N ASP A 109 0.66 -9.26 -12.32
CA ASP A 109 1.82 -10.17 -12.23
C ASP A 109 2.56 -10.12 -10.89
N TYR A 110 2.38 -9.05 -10.11
CA TYR A 110 3.18 -8.80 -8.91
C TYR A 110 2.37 -8.55 -7.64
N LEU A 111 1.08 -8.23 -7.77
CA LEU A 111 0.23 -7.90 -6.63
C LEU A 111 -1.17 -8.49 -6.78
N VAL A 112 -1.80 -8.72 -5.63
CA VAL A 112 -3.22 -9.07 -5.49
C VAL A 112 -3.94 -7.95 -4.73
N LEU A 113 -5.10 -7.54 -5.23
CA LEU A 113 -5.94 -6.55 -4.59
C LEU A 113 -7.05 -7.25 -3.81
N VAL A 114 -7.19 -6.91 -2.52
CA VAL A 114 -8.20 -7.50 -1.64
C VAL A 114 -9.17 -6.42 -1.18
N LYS A 115 -10.46 -6.66 -1.43
CA LYS A 115 -11.57 -5.87 -0.88
C LYS A 115 -11.99 -6.45 0.46
N TRP A 116 -12.01 -5.62 1.50
CA TRP A 116 -12.41 -6.05 2.84
C TRP A 116 -13.16 -4.93 3.57
N LYS A 117 -13.96 -5.27 4.59
CA LYS A 117 -14.74 -4.29 5.35
C LYS A 117 -14.07 -3.97 6.68
N LYS A 118 -14.03 -2.68 7.05
CA LYS A 118 -13.67 -2.21 8.39
C LYS A 118 -14.72 -1.23 8.87
N ASN A 119 -15.46 -1.57 9.93
CA ASN A 119 -16.52 -0.73 10.51
C ASN A 119 -17.39 -0.12 9.40
N GLU A 120 -18.01 -1.00 8.61
CA GLU A 120 -18.91 -0.68 7.47
C GLU A 120 -18.25 -0.06 6.23
N ASN A 121 -17.03 0.48 6.35
CA ASN A 121 -16.31 1.04 5.21
C ASN A 121 -15.65 -0.06 4.36
N ASN A 122 -15.94 -0.03 3.06
CA ASN A 122 -15.26 -0.86 2.08
C ASN A 122 -13.83 -0.34 1.88
N ARG A 123 -12.84 -1.20 2.14
CA ARG A 123 -11.44 -0.92 1.94
C ARG A 123 -10.88 -1.78 0.82
N ARG A 124 -9.90 -1.23 0.11
CA ARG A 124 -9.08 -1.94 -0.87
C ARG A 124 -7.63 -1.88 -0.42
N GLU A 125 -6.97 -3.03 -0.36
CA GLU A 125 -5.58 -3.15 0.05
C GLU A 125 -4.87 -4.07 -0.94
N SER A 126 -3.78 -3.59 -1.54
CA SER A 126 -2.93 -4.36 -2.45
C SER A 126 -1.81 -5.04 -1.66
N PHE A 127 -1.50 -6.27 -2.02
CA PHE A 127 -0.45 -7.09 -1.41
C PHE A 127 0.44 -7.63 -2.51
N ARG A 128 1.76 -7.49 -2.37
CA ARG A 128 2.70 -8.08 -3.31
C ARG A 128 2.86 -9.55 -3.06
N TYR A 129 2.96 -10.35 -4.11
CA TYR A 129 3.23 -11.78 -4.00
C TYR A 129 4.54 -12.07 -3.25
N ALA A 130 5.53 -11.18 -3.36
CA ALA A 130 6.76 -11.23 -2.57
C ALA A 130 6.51 -11.23 -1.05
N GLU A 131 5.53 -10.45 -0.55
CA GLU A 131 5.20 -10.41 0.89
C GLU A 131 4.68 -11.77 1.40
N PHE A 132 4.05 -12.56 0.53
CA PHE A 132 3.63 -13.92 0.84
C PHE A 132 4.81 -14.90 0.77
N CYS A 133 5.67 -14.78 -0.25
CA CYS A 133 6.85 -15.62 -0.38
C CYS A 133 7.79 -15.51 0.83
N VAL A 134 7.87 -14.34 1.46
CA VAL A 134 8.70 -14.11 2.66
C VAL A 134 7.94 -14.28 3.97
N GLY A 135 6.66 -14.64 3.93
CA GLY A 135 5.84 -14.94 5.10
C GLY A 135 5.37 -13.74 5.92
N GLU A 136 5.58 -12.50 5.45
CA GLU A 136 5.01 -11.29 6.05
C GLU A 136 3.47 -11.27 5.94
N VAL A 137 2.94 -11.92 4.91
CA VAL A 137 1.52 -12.16 4.69
C VAL A 137 1.29 -13.65 4.51
N GLN A 138 0.31 -14.20 5.22
CA GLN A 138 -0.04 -15.62 5.15
C GLN A 138 -1.53 -15.77 4.86
N VAL A 139 -1.87 -16.67 3.95
CA VAL A 139 -3.26 -17.11 3.75
C VAL A 139 -3.60 -18.11 4.86
N VAL A 140 -4.74 -17.92 5.53
CA VAL A 140 -5.20 -18.70 6.70
C VAL A 140 -6.66 -19.09 6.59
#